data_AF-A0A7S3BB07-F1
#
_entry.id   AF-A0A7S3BB07-F1
#
_cell.length_a   1.000
_cell.length_b   1.000
_cell.length_c   1.000
_cell.angle_alpha   90.00
_cell.angle_beta   90.00
_cell.angle_gamma   90.00
#
_symmetry.space_group_name_H-M   'P 1'
#
loop_
_entity.id
_entity.type
_entity.pdbx_description
1 polymer ?
#
loop_
_entity_poly.entity_id
_entity_poly.type
_entity_poly.pdbx_seq_one_letter_code
_entity_poly.pdbx_strand_id
1 'polypeptide(L)'
;AFYGDKLLGAALAQAQWSNSKHRSDLGLLTAVHSAAASNHLLSEKLSEILPVQASDKLLERAAYQSHDAGTMVEATVAVVSLRGNQAAIADLARWLVKVATEKGTAARINAKGALLAAGGTVDVHEVQADEITDSSPRFRAVAQLGGRTIEAEGRR
;
A
#
# COMPACT_ATOMS: atom_id res chain seq x y z
N ALA A 1 9.92 -0.51 16.99
CA ALA A 1 9.36 0.08 15.77
C ALA A 1 10.47 0.39 14.78
N PHE A 2 11.20 1.52 14.90
CA PHE A 2 12.22 1.96 13.93
C PHE A 2 13.13 0.87 13.33
N TYR A 3 13.80 0.06 14.15
CA TYR A 3 14.68 -1.00 13.64
C TYR A 3 13.93 -2.09 12.86
N GLY A 4 12.74 -2.46 13.34
CA GLY A 4 11.90 -3.46 12.70
C GLY A 4 11.25 -2.98 11.41
N ASP A 5 10.92 -1.69 11.29
CA ASP A 5 10.52 -1.06 10.02
C ASP A 5 11.58 -1.30 8.94
N LYS A 6 12.85 -1.00 9.24
CA LYS A 6 13.95 -1.21 8.27
C LYS A 6 14.14 -2.67 7.89
N LEU A 7 14.03 -3.58 8.86
CA LEU A 7 14.14 -5.02 8.59
C LEU A 7 12.97 -5.52 7.74
N LEU A 8 11.74 -5.13 8.07
CA LEU A 8 10.55 -5.50 7.34
C LEU A 8 10.61 -4.95 5.90
N GLY A 9 10.96 -3.68 5.75
CA GLY A 9 11.14 -3.06 4.43
C GLY A 9 12.18 -3.79 3.58
N ALA A 10 13.35 -4.11 4.14
CA ALA A 10 14.37 -4.88 3.42
C ALA A 10 13.87 -6.28 3.01
N ALA A 11 13.19 -6.98 3.92
CA ALA A 11 12.63 -8.30 3.65
C ALA A 11 11.53 -8.26 2.58
N LEU A 12 10.67 -7.23 2.58
CA LEU A 12 9.64 -7.01 1.56
C LEU A 12 10.27 -6.80 0.18
N ALA A 13 11.28 -5.94 0.09
CA ALA A 13 12.01 -5.70 -1.16
C ALA A 13 12.66 -6.99 -1.69
N GLN A 14 13.29 -7.77 -0.79
CA GLN A 14 13.90 -9.05 -1.17
C GLN A 14 12.84 -10.07 -1.64
N ALA A 15 11.71 -10.15 -0.95
CA ALA A 15 10.60 -11.03 -1.32
C ALA A 15 10.07 -10.67 -2.72
N GLN A 16 9.88 -9.40 -3.02
CA GLN A 16 9.44 -8.93 -4.34
C GLN A 16 10.44 -9.24 -5.45
N TRP A 17 11.72 -8.99 -5.20
CA TRP A 17 12.80 -9.25 -6.16
C TRP A 17 12.91 -10.74 -6.51
N SER A 18 12.70 -11.59 -5.50
CA SER A 18 12.78 -13.04 -5.64
C SER A 18 11.56 -13.64 -6.37
N ASN A 19 10.39 -13.00 -6.26
CA ASN A 19 9.12 -13.55 -6.78
C ASN A 19 8.70 -13.01 -8.16
N SER A 20 9.35 -11.98 -8.68
CA SER A 20 8.78 -11.20 -9.79
C SER A 20 9.18 -11.72 -11.17
N LYS A 21 8.18 -12.16 -11.94
CA LYS A 21 8.15 -12.09 -13.41
C LYS A 21 8.13 -10.64 -13.93
N HIS A 22 8.06 -9.66 -13.03
CA HIS A 22 7.88 -8.22 -13.27
C HIS A 22 9.09 -7.38 -12.82
N ARG A 23 10.32 -7.93 -12.79
CA ARG A 23 11.53 -7.18 -12.42
C ARG A 23 11.74 -5.89 -13.23
N SER A 24 11.17 -5.82 -14.42
CA SER A 24 11.24 -4.67 -15.32
C SER A 24 10.24 -3.56 -15.00
N ASP A 25 9.24 -3.79 -14.15
CA ASP A 25 8.23 -2.77 -13.78
C ASP A 25 8.49 -2.24 -12.36
N LEU A 26 9.38 -1.26 -12.27
CA LEU A 26 9.75 -0.58 -11.02
C LEU A 26 8.55 0.12 -10.36
N GLY A 27 7.58 0.60 -11.15
CA GLY A 27 6.38 1.25 -10.64
C GLY A 27 5.50 0.27 -9.90
N LEU A 28 5.28 -0.91 -10.48
CA LEU A 28 4.56 -2.00 -9.85
C LEU A 28 5.26 -2.49 -8.58
N LEU A 29 6.58 -2.68 -8.60
CA LEU A 29 7.34 -3.10 -7.43
C LEU A 29 7.19 -2.11 -6.26
N THR A 30 7.31 -0.82 -6.55
CA THR A 30 7.13 0.25 -5.56
C THR A 30 5.69 0.25 -5.01
N ALA A 31 4.70 0.14 -5.87
CA ALA A 31 3.29 0.09 -5.47
C ALA A 31 2.98 -1.10 -4.55
N VAL A 32 3.45 -2.29 -4.90
CA VAL A 32 3.29 -3.49 -4.05
C VAL A 32 4.04 -3.32 -2.73
N HIS A 33 5.20 -2.67 -2.74
CA HIS A 33 6.00 -2.45 -1.53
C HIS A 33 5.24 -1.54 -0.56
N SER A 34 4.79 -0.38 -1.05
CA SER A 34 4.00 0.56 -0.26
C SER A 34 2.70 -0.07 0.25
N ALA A 35 2.03 -0.90 -0.56
CA ALA A 35 0.84 -1.63 -0.12
C ALA A 35 1.15 -2.63 1.00
N ALA A 36 2.20 -3.44 0.82
CA ALA A 36 2.59 -4.50 1.75
C ALA A 36 3.06 -3.94 3.11
N ALA A 37 3.73 -2.79 3.11
CA ALA A 37 4.16 -2.08 4.32
C ALA A 37 3.12 -1.10 4.88
N SER A 38 1.94 -0.97 4.25
CA SER A 38 0.97 0.04 4.69
C SER A 38 0.38 -0.28 6.06
N ASN A 39 0.29 0.73 6.92
CA ASN A 39 -0.40 0.63 8.21
C ASN A 39 -1.83 0.12 8.08
N HIS A 40 -2.51 0.42 6.97
CA HIS A 40 -3.84 -0.09 6.69
C HIS A 40 -3.84 -1.63 6.54
N LEU A 41 -2.96 -2.18 5.70
CA LEU A 41 -2.86 -3.62 5.51
C LEU A 41 -2.40 -4.32 6.78
N LEU A 42 -1.41 -3.77 7.48
CA LEU A 42 -0.89 -4.33 8.72
C LEU A 42 -1.95 -4.36 9.83
N SER A 43 -2.79 -3.31 9.92
CA SER A 43 -3.93 -3.27 10.84
C SER A 43 -4.98 -4.32 10.50
N GLU A 44 -5.36 -4.42 9.22
CA GLU A 44 -6.33 -5.42 8.75
C GLU A 44 -5.87 -6.85 9.03
N LYS A 45 -4.56 -7.09 8.91
CA LYS A 45 -3.92 -8.40 9.04
C LYS A 45 -3.32 -8.66 10.42
N LEU A 46 -3.51 -7.76 11.38
CA LEU A 46 -2.82 -7.81 12.65
C LEU A 46 -3.07 -9.13 13.41
N SER A 47 -4.30 -9.62 13.42
CA SER A 47 -4.69 -10.87 14.08
C SER A 47 -4.10 -12.12 13.41
N GLU A 48 -3.76 -12.05 12.12
CA GLU A 48 -3.11 -13.13 11.38
C GLU A 48 -1.58 -13.09 11.53
N ILE A 49 -1.00 -11.88 11.66
CA ILE A 49 0.45 -11.67 11.84
C ILE A 49 0.87 -11.98 13.27
N LEU A 50 0.08 -11.50 14.23
CA LEU A 50 0.23 -11.74 15.65
C LEU A 50 -0.99 -12.53 16.11
N PRO A 51 -1.14 -13.79 15.65
CA PRO A 51 -2.09 -14.66 16.31
C PRO A 51 -1.59 -14.81 17.74
N VAL A 52 -2.51 -15.01 18.70
CA VAL A 52 -2.26 -15.39 20.09
C VAL A 52 -2.60 -14.29 21.11
N GLN A 53 -3.70 -14.53 21.86
CA GLN A 53 -3.93 -14.22 23.29
C GLN A 53 -3.67 -12.78 23.78
N ALA A 54 -3.36 -11.84 22.91
CA ALA A 54 -3.38 -10.42 23.20
C ALA A 54 -4.79 -10.11 23.68
N SER A 55 -4.92 -9.77 24.97
CA SER A 55 -6.18 -9.40 25.62
C SER A 55 -7.08 -8.67 24.62
N ASP A 56 -8.34 -9.03 24.50
CA ASP A 56 -9.26 -8.47 23.48
C ASP A 56 -9.14 -6.94 23.33
N LYS A 57 -8.83 -6.25 24.43
CA LYS A 57 -8.55 -4.80 24.53
C LYS A 57 -7.38 -4.27 23.66
N LEU A 58 -6.33 -5.06 23.44
CA LEU A 58 -5.15 -4.67 22.65
C LEU A 58 -5.46 -4.73 21.16
N LEU A 59 -6.17 -5.78 20.73
CA LEU A 59 -6.63 -5.92 19.35
C LEU A 59 -7.75 -4.91 19.04
N GLU A 60 -8.68 -4.67 19.97
CA GLU A 60 -9.68 -3.60 19.83
C GLU A 60 -9.01 -2.24 19.63
N ARG A 61 -8.04 -1.87 20.49
CA ARG A 61 -7.34 -0.58 20.36
C ARG A 61 -6.59 -0.44 19.03
N ALA A 62 -5.92 -1.50 18.59
CA ALA A 62 -5.19 -1.49 17.33
C ALA A 62 -6.11 -1.50 16.10
N ALA A 63 -7.33 -2.05 16.22
CA ALA A 63 -8.34 -1.99 15.16
C ALA A 63 -8.90 -0.57 14.97
N TYR A 64 -8.95 0.24 16.02
CA TYR A 64 -9.39 1.65 15.93
C TYR A 64 -8.27 2.63 15.55
N GLN A 65 -7.00 2.21 15.60
CA GLN A 65 -5.84 3.06 15.30
C GLN A 65 -4.84 2.33 14.40
N SER A 66 -4.99 2.49 13.09
CA SER A 66 -4.15 1.82 12.08
C SER A 66 -2.65 2.10 12.24
N HIS A 67 -2.29 3.28 12.74
CA HIS A 67 -0.89 3.65 13.03
C HIS A 67 -0.27 2.78 14.14
N ASP A 68 -1.05 2.45 15.17
CA ASP A 68 -0.57 1.67 16.31
C ASP A 68 -0.36 0.20 15.92
N ALA A 69 -1.20 -0.34 15.04
CA ALA A 69 -1.04 -1.68 14.50
C ALA A 69 0.28 -1.84 13.71
N GLY A 70 0.61 -0.89 12.83
CA GLY A 70 1.89 -0.90 12.12
C GLY A 70 3.08 -0.87 13.07
N THR A 71 3.03 0.05 14.05
CA THR A 71 4.06 0.18 15.10
C THR A 71 4.25 -1.13 15.89
N MET A 72 3.15 -1.84 16.22
CA MET A 72 3.19 -3.14 16.91
C MET A 72 3.85 -4.23 16.07
N VAL A 73 3.51 -4.31 14.78
CA VAL A 73 4.12 -5.29 13.86
C VAL A 73 5.62 -5.01 13.75
N GLU A 74 6.03 -3.76 13.51
CA GLU A 74 7.43 -3.37 13.43
C GLU A 74 8.19 -3.65 14.74
N ALA A 75 7.59 -3.35 15.89
CA ALA A 75 8.17 -3.69 17.18
C ALA A 75 8.38 -5.21 17.32
N THR A 76 7.40 -6.00 16.87
CA THR A 76 7.49 -7.45 16.90
C THR A 76 8.59 -7.97 15.98
N VAL A 77 8.70 -7.44 14.76
CA VAL A 77 9.79 -7.78 13.82
C VAL A 77 11.15 -7.52 14.46
N ALA A 78 11.33 -6.40 15.15
CA ALA A 78 12.58 -6.12 15.85
C ALA A 78 12.90 -7.16 16.93
N VAL A 79 11.91 -7.57 17.74
CA VAL A 79 12.08 -8.60 18.78
C VAL A 79 12.41 -9.96 18.17
N VAL A 80 11.71 -10.36 17.10
CA VAL A 80 11.95 -11.63 16.38
C VAL A 80 13.38 -11.67 15.81
N SER A 81 13.85 -10.55 15.26
CA SER A 81 15.22 -10.40 14.74
C SER A 81 16.27 -10.54 15.84
N LEU A 82 16.07 -9.88 16.98
CA LEU A 82 16.98 -9.97 18.14
C LEU A 82 17.04 -11.38 18.73
N ARG A 83 16.00 -12.21 18.52
CA ARG A 83 15.99 -13.63 18.87
C ARG A 83 16.61 -14.53 17.79
N GLY A 84 17.16 -13.95 16.73
CA GLY A 84 17.86 -14.67 15.66
C GLY A 84 16.95 -15.29 14.60
N ASN A 85 15.64 -15.02 14.60
CA ASN A 85 14.70 -15.69 13.71
C ASN A 85 14.40 -14.88 12.43
N GLN A 86 15.43 -14.72 11.59
CA GLN A 86 15.32 -14.01 10.31
C GLN A 86 14.39 -14.71 9.31
N ALA A 87 14.27 -16.05 9.42
CA ALA A 87 13.39 -16.83 8.55
C ALA A 87 11.92 -16.42 8.71
N ALA A 88 11.45 -16.24 9.95
CA ALA A 88 10.08 -15.79 10.21
C ALA A 88 9.78 -14.40 9.63
N ILE A 89 10.76 -13.48 9.65
CA ILE A 89 10.62 -12.15 9.05
C ILE A 89 10.50 -12.26 7.52
N ALA A 90 11.32 -13.12 6.91
CA ALA A 90 11.27 -13.37 5.47
C ALA A 90 9.95 -14.06 5.04
N ASP A 91 9.42 -14.98 5.85
CA ASP A 91 8.11 -15.62 5.63
C ASP A 91 6.98 -14.61 5.70
N LEU A 92 6.97 -13.77 6.75
CA LEU A 92 6.00 -12.68 6.89
C LEU A 92 6.04 -11.74 5.68
N ALA A 93 7.23 -11.32 5.26
CA ALA A 93 7.39 -10.45 4.10
C ALA A 93 6.87 -11.08 2.80
N ARG A 94 7.18 -12.36 2.54
CA ARG A 94 6.65 -13.08 1.37
C ARG A 94 5.12 -13.13 1.38
N TRP A 95 4.54 -13.41 2.54
CA TRP A 95 3.09 -13.46 2.69
C TRP A 95 2.45 -12.08 2.49
N LEU A 96 2.99 -11.02 3.08
CA LEU A 96 2.48 -9.65 2.89
C LEU A 96 2.53 -9.20 1.43
N VAL A 97 3.62 -9.50 0.72
CA VAL A 97 3.75 -9.23 -0.72
C VAL A 97 2.69 -9.98 -1.51
N LYS A 98 2.44 -11.25 -1.17
CA LYS A 98 1.39 -12.07 -1.80
C LYS A 98 0.01 -11.43 -1.58
N VAL A 99 -0.35 -11.12 -0.34
CA VAL A 99 -1.64 -10.48 0.00
C VAL A 99 -1.81 -9.14 -0.73
N ALA A 100 -0.77 -8.31 -0.75
CA ALA A 100 -0.78 -7.02 -1.44
C ALA A 100 -0.97 -7.14 -2.96
N THR A 101 -0.49 -8.25 -3.55
CA THR A 101 -0.62 -8.53 -4.99
C THR A 101 -1.99 -9.11 -5.32
N GLU A 102 -2.48 -10.07 -4.52
CA GLU A 102 -3.76 -10.78 -4.73
C GLU A 102 -4.99 -9.88 -4.52
N LYS A 103 -4.92 -8.92 -3.60
CA LYS A 103 -6.04 -7.99 -3.34
C LYS A 103 -6.34 -7.00 -4.49
N GLY A 104 -5.64 -7.09 -5.62
CA GLY A 104 -5.76 -6.11 -6.71
C GLY A 104 -5.31 -4.71 -6.30
N THR A 105 -4.64 -4.57 -5.15
CA THR A 105 -4.14 -3.29 -4.63
C THR A 105 -3.14 -2.69 -5.62
N ALA A 106 -2.32 -3.52 -6.26
CA ALA A 106 -1.45 -3.10 -7.37
C ALA A 106 -2.22 -2.48 -8.55
N ALA A 107 -3.35 -3.07 -8.96
CA ALA A 107 -4.19 -2.55 -10.04
C ALA A 107 -4.93 -1.26 -9.65
N ARG A 108 -5.27 -1.08 -8.36
CA ARG A 108 -5.83 0.17 -7.84
C ARG A 108 -4.77 1.27 -7.64
N ILE A 109 -3.56 0.92 -7.21
CA ILE A 109 -2.49 1.87 -6.89
C ILE A 109 -1.82 2.43 -8.16
N ASN A 110 -1.82 1.68 -9.26
CA ASN A 110 -1.30 2.17 -10.54
C ASN A 110 -2.37 2.16 -11.65
N ALA A 111 -3.59 2.59 -11.34
CA ALA A 111 -4.66 2.68 -12.34
C ALA A 111 -4.26 3.56 -13.54
N LYS A 112 -3.50 4.64 -13.29
CA LYS A 112 -2.93 5.49 -14.36
C LYS A 112 -1.95 4.71 -15.24
N GLY A 113 -0.95 4.03 -14.67
CA GLY A 113 0.01 3.27 -15.45
C GLY A 113 -0.62 2.08 -16.19
N ALA A 114 -1.60 1.41 -15.57
CA ALA A 114 -2.37 0.35 -16.21
C ALA A 114 -3.19 0.87 -17.41
N LEU A 115 -3.79 2.06 -17.27
CA LEU A 115 -4.51 2.72 -18.37
C LEU A 115 -3.56 3.07 -19.52
N LEU A 116 -2.40 3.66 -19.22
CA LEU A 116 -1.39 4.03 -20.21
C LEU A 116 -0.83 2.81 -20.94
N ALA A 117 -0.55 1.71 -20.21
CA ALA A 117 -0.08 0.46 -20.78
C ALA A 117 -1.11 -0.20 -21.72
N ALA A 118 -2.40 0.01 -21.46
CA ALA A 118 -3.48 -0.44 -22.32
C ALA A 118 -3.71 0.47 -23.55
N GLY A 119 -2.89 1.51 -23.75
CA GLY A 119 -3.01 2.48 -24.83
C GLY A 119 -4.03 3.59 -24.55
N GLY A 120 -4.43 3.77 -23.29
CA GLY A 120 -5.27 4.87 -22.86
C GLY A 120 -4.47 6.14 -22.55
N THR A 121 -5.18 7.23 -22.27
CA THR A 121 -4.60 8.54 -21.92
C THR A 121 -5.21 9.10 -20.64
N VAL A 122 -4.47 9.97 -19.95
CA VAL A 122 -4.96 10.76 -18.81
C VAL A 122 -4.55 12.20 -18.99
N ASP A 123 -5.54 13.09 -19.00
CA ASP A 123 -5.36 14.54 -19.02
C ASP A 123 -5.92 15.14 -17.73
N VAL A 124 -5.29 16.22 -17.26
CA VAL A 124 -5.73 16.96 -16.08
C VAL A 124 -5.86 18.43 -16.47
N HIS A 125 -7.04 19.00 -16.22
CA HIS A 125 -7.36 20.38 -16.51
C HIS A 125 -7.72 21.10 -15.21
N GLU A 126 -7.22 22.31 -15.05
CA GLU A 126 -7.70 23.22 -14.00
C GLU A 126 -9.06 23.79 -14.45
N VAL A 127 -10.06 23.66 -13.60
CA VAL A 127 -11.41 24.21 -13.83
C VAL A 127 -11.43 25.57 -13.15
N GLN A 128 -11.56 26.64 -13.92
CA GLN A 128 -11.74 27.97 -13.35
C GLN A 128 -12.96 27.96 -12.44
N ALA A 129 -12.77 28.41 -11.20
CA ALA A 129 -13.87 28.62 -10.29
C ALA A 129 -14.68 29.84 -10.73
N ASP A 130 -16.01 29.75 -10.65
CA ASP A 130 -16.87 30.93 -10.79
C ASP A 130 -16.52 31.90 -9.66
N GLU A 131 -16.04 33.10 -10.03
CA GLU A 131 -15.43 34.13 -9.16
C GLU A 131 -16.33 34.66 -8.01
N ILE A 132 -17.54 34.13 -7.83
CA ILE A 132 -18.55 34.70 -6.94
C ILE A 132 -18.71 33.91 -5.63
N THR A 133 -18.33 32.63 -5.53
CA THR A 133 -18.61 31.85 -4.29
C THR A 133 -17.59 30.81 -3.84
N ASP A 134 -16.62 30.38 -4.65
CA ASP A 134 -15.69 29.31 -4.26
C ASP A 134 -14.27 29.62 -4.77
N SER A 135 -13.36 30.02 -3.90
CA SER A 135 -11.97 30.35 -4.27
C SER A 135 -11.04 29.13 -4.30
N SER A 136 -11.57 27.92 -4.09
CA SER A 136 -10.78 26.70 -4.02
C SER A 136 -10.45 26.19 -5.43
N PRO A 137 -9.18 25.89 -5.76
CA PRO A 137 -8.82 25.36 -7.07
C PRO A 137 -9.53 24.02 -7.32
N ARG A 138 -10.19 23.93 -8.47
CA ARG A 138 -10.89 22.72 -8.94
C ARG A 138 -10.08 22.09 -10.06
N PHE A 139 -9.98 20.77 -10.03
CA PHE A 139 -9.28 20.02 -11.07
C PHE A 139 -10.22 18.98 -11.67
N ARG A 140 -10.22 18.88 -12.99
CA ARG A 140 -10.89 17.82 -13.73
C ARG A 140 -9.85 16.87 -14.31
N ALA A 141 -9.92 15.60 -13.94
CA ALA A 141 -9.14 14.53 -14.55
C ALA A 141 -10.01 13.80 -15.58
N VAL A 142 -9.48 13.60 -16.78
CA VAL A 142 -10.13 12.90 -17.89
C VAL A 142 -9.29 11.68 -18.25
N ALA A 143 -9.89 10.49 -18.22
CA ALA A 143 -9.26 9.23 -18.59
C ALA A 143 -9.94 8.65 -19.82
N GLN A 144 -9.16 8.24 -20.83
CA GLN A 144 -9.68 7.64 -22.07
C GLN A 144 -9.06 6.26 -22.35
N LEU A 145 -9.87 5.32 -22.82
CA LEU A 145 -9.42 4.02 -23.33
C LEU A 145 -10.42 3.46 -24.35
N GLY A 146 -9.96 3.13 -25.55
CA GLY A 146 -10.79 2.50 -26.58
C GLY A 146 -12.05 3.31 -26.94
N GLY A 147 -11.93 4.64 -26.99
CA GLY A 147 -13.05 5.55 -27.29
C GLY A 147 -14.03 5.77 -26.14
N ARG A 148 -13.80 5.20 -24.96
CA ARG A 148 -14.56 5.49 -23.73
C ARG A 148 -13.84 6.54 -22.91
N THR A 149 -14.61 7.47 -22.33
CA THR A 149 -14.10 8.57 -21.50
C THR A 149 -14.77 8.53 -20.13
N ILE A 150 -13.97 8.69 -19.08
CA ILE A 150 -14.45 8.87 -17.70
C ILE A 150 -13.81 10.15 -17.16
N GLU A 151 -14.61 10.95 -16.46
CA GLU A 151 -14.19 12.21 -15.86
C GLU A 151 -14.39 12.17 -14.34
N ALA A 152 -13.48 12.81 -13.61
CA ALA A 152 -13.60 13.03 -12.18
C ALA A 152 -13.17 14.45 -11.83
N GLU A 153 -13.94 15.12 -10.97
CA GLU A 153 -13.59 16.44 -10.44
C GLU A 153 -13.20 16.35 -8.96
N GLY A 154 -12.11 17.05 -8.62
CA GLY A 154 -11.61 17.16 -7.26
C GLY A 154 -11.44 18.62 -6.84
N ARG A 155 -11.53 18.86 -5.54
CA ARG A 155 -11.20 20.13 -4.89
C ARG A 155 -9.97 19.89 -3.99
N ARG A 156 -9.13 20.91 -3.84
CA ARG A 156 -7.97 20.84 -2.95
C ARG A 156 -8.37 21.02 -1.48
#